data_AF-A0AAE9EEV7-F1
#
_entry.id   AF-A0AAE9EEV7-F1
#
_cell.length_a   1.000
_cell.length_b   1.000
_cell.length_c   1.000
_cell.angle_alpha   90.00
_cell.angle_beta   90.00
_cell.angle_gamma   90.00
#
_symmetry.space_group_name_H-M   'P 1'
#
loop_
_entity.id
_entity.type
_entity.pdbx_description
1 polymer ?
#
loop_
_entity_poly.entity_id
_entity_poly.type
_entity_poly.pdbx_seq_one_letter_code
_entity_poly.pdbx_strand_id
1 'polypeptide(L)'
;MLKLLFWFLVIFAPITVFAKNKTHKLNSILKEVGRRYVVQDINEKVLDGEDNTHLLNSSKEASDLAVSDSNHNWELEPDEFVKEFKNKWVESLTQNIRYSSSILNLYWGDRAKNIMNVELDDMVANICDSEVKFNKVQFDRYIYKQRKYYEEVTESTPYSSEVFATGKSTIHMIFRIELTHRMGYKTTITWNIIARISTWVSVNGYDRNFKIANVTIGGGSQFRSWYKRFGQMWHPKKGDKDYIKVQVLEANDAGITARVTMRLQPGANETAPTYDFDFKMGIQFNVGGTNRWTVTWLDILCQPHIDFMEENYLSMRGLFMKELISTYEEEDNWYTALNVLKKFEKDPITTSVCFLPTDVREAKNVDDTLKLFFDLAKKYHNSTVWGVFTNDELILPAEEKHTFSVRFALGHPSTEDKPTEPIVGTRWEFQIQWDKNDKFYYIYHIVIGCVDRIKSDGTFMQIRRRINLGLQVIG
;
A
#
# COMPACT_ATOMS: atom_id res chain seq x y z
N MET A 1 -31.84 24.42 -9.92
CA MET A 1 -30.40 24.04 -9.85
C MET A 1 -29.98 23.41 -8.52
N LEU A 2 -30.59 23.76 -7.37
CA LEU A 2 -30.24 23.18 -6.06
C LEU A 2 -30.73 21.73 -5.82
N LYS A 3 -31.66 21.21 -6.62
CA LYS A 3 -32.19 19.83 -6.50
C LYS A 3 -31.34 18.75 -7.20
N LEU A 4 -30.39 19.13 -8.05
CA LEU A 4 -29.52 18.19 -8.79
C LEU A 4 -28.21 17.86 -8.06
N LEU A 5 -27.78 18.69 -7.10
CA LEU A 5 -26.62 18.40 -6.23
C LEU A 5 -26.92 17.31 -5.19
N PHE A 6 -28.18 17.16 -4.77
CA PHE A 6 -28.57 16.20 -3.73
C PHE A 6 -28.60 14.74 -4.20
N TRP A 7 -28.68 14.50 -5.52
CA TRP A 7 -28.72 13.14 -6.10
C TRP A 7 -27.33 12.55 -6.34
N PHE A 8 -26.26 13.35 -6.37
CA PHE A 8 -24.92 12.86 -6.70
C PHE A 8 -24.14 12.28 -5.52
N LEU A 9 -24.52 12.57 -4.27
CA LEU A 9 -23.86 12.03 -3.08
C LEU A 9 -24.34 10.61 -2.68
N VAL A 10 -25.32 10.04 -3.41
CA VAL A 10 -25.95 8.74 -3.06
C VAL A 10 -25.39 7.55 -3.86
N ILE A 11 -24.52 7.74 -4.86
CA ILE A 11 -24.07 6.65 -5.77
C ILE A 11 -22.70 6.04 -5.40
N PHE A 12 -22.36 5.97 -4.11
CA PHE A 12 -21.23 5.15 -3.65
C PHE A 12 -21.69 4.12 -2.61
N ALA A 13 -22.60 3.24 -3.04
CA ALA A 13 -22.75 1.91 -2.47
C ALA A 13 -22.03 0.90 -3.39
N PRO A 14 -21.21 -0.03 -2.85
CA PRO A 14 -20.35 -0.88 -3.64
C PRO A 14 -21.15 -2.04 -4.25
N ILE A 15 -21.03 -2.23 -5.56
CA ILE A 15 -21.34 -3.52 -6.20
C ILE A 15 -19.99 -4.15 -6.56
N THR A 16 -19.61 -5.16 -5.79
CA THR A 16 -18.53 -6.10 -6.15
C THR A 16 -19.09 -7.32 -6.87
N VAL A 17 -18.17 -8.05 -7.52
CA VAL A 17 -18.22 -9.45 -7.99
C VAL A 17 -18.56 -9.65 -9.47
N PHE A 18 -17.53 -9.95 -10.27
CA PHE A 18 -17.36 -11.27 -10.91
C PHE A 18 -15.86 -11.54 -11.18
N ALA A 19 -15.34 -12.58 -10.54
CA ALA A 19 -14.02 -13.15 -10.79
C ALA A 19 -14.13 -14.26 -11.85
N LYS A 20 -13.08 -14.47 -12.67
CA LYS A 20 -12.29 -15.73 -12.73
C LYS A 20 -11.37 -15.82 -13.94
N ASN A 21 -10.29 -16.58 -13.72
CA ASN A 21 -9.36 -17.20 -14.67
C ASN A 21 -8.31 -16.33 -15.36
N LYS A 22 -7.05 -16.38 -14.85
CA LYS A 22 -5.82 -16.46 -15.68
C LYS A 22 -4.49 -16.73 -14.94
N THR A 23 -4.50 -17.26 -13.72
CA THR A 23 -3.25 -17.46 -12.94
C THR A 23 -2.38 -18.62 -13.43
N HIS A 24 -2.91 -19.56 -14.23
CA HIS A 24 -2.13 -20.73 -14.68
C HIS A 24 -1.21 -20.46 -15.88
N LYS A 25 -1.47 -19.41 -16.67
CA LYS A 25 -0.66 -19.03 -17.84
C LYS A 25 0.53 -18.13 -17.47
N LEU A 26 0.45 -17.44 -16.33
CA LEU A 26 1.50 -16.52 -15.86
C LEU A 26 2.70 -17.28 -15.25
N ASN A 27 2.44 -18.38 -14.54
CA ASN A 27 3.50 -19.20 -13.92
C ASN A 27 4.29 -20.04 -14.94
N SER A 28 3.70 -20.42 -16.08
CA SER A 28 4.46 -21.11 -17.15
C SER A 28 5.34 -20.13 -17.93
N ILE A 29 4.88 -18.89 -18.14
CA ILE A 29 5.65 -17.84 -18.81
C ILE A 29 6.84 -17.40 -17.94
N LEU A 30 6.69 -17.34 -16.61
CA LEU A 30 7.78 -16.93 -15.71
C LEU A 30 8.95 -17.93 -15.65
N LYS A 31 8.74 -19.21 -15.98
CA LYS A 31 9.82 -20.21 -16.07
C LYS A 31 10.63 -20.14 -17.37
N GLU A 32 10.07 -19.59 -18.46
CA GLU A 32 10.76 -19.48 -19.75
C GLU A 32 11.55 -18.16 -19.92
N VAL A 33 11.16 -17.08 -19.21
CA VAL A 33 11.79 -15.75 -19.38
C VAL A 33 13.16 -15.65 -18.67
N GLY A 34 13.50 -16.59 -17.78
CA GLY A 34 14.79 -16.64 -17.08
C GLY A 34 15.99 -17.15 -17.90
N ARG A 35 15.85 -17.42 -19.21
CA ARG A 35 16.93 -17.97 -20.06
C ARG A 35 17.29 -17.15 -21.31
N ARG A 36 16.81 -15.91 -21.47
CA ARG A 36 17.13 -15.10 -22.67
C ARG A 36 17.60 -13.70 -22.33
N TYR A 37 18.83 -13.61 -21.83
CA TYR A 37 19.78 -12.53 -22.15
C TYR A 37 21.18 -13.14 -22.07
N VAL A 38 21.51 -13.91 -23.11
CA VAL A 38 22.90 -14.24 -23.45
C VAL A 38 23.48 -12.96 -24.04
N VAL A 39 24.51 -12.45 -23.40
CA VAL A 39 25.41 -11.42 -23.94
C VAL A 39 25.89 -11.93 -25.29
N GLN A 40 25.53 -11.22 -26.36
CA GLN A 40 26.01 -11.55 -27.69
C GLN A 40 27.49 -11.14 -27.75
N ASP A 41 28.32 -12.14 -28.06
CA ASP A 41 29.78 -12.07 -28.13
C ASP A 41 30.28 -10.83 -28.87
N ILE A 42 31.15 -10.07 -28.21
CA ILE A 42 32.18 -9.29 -28.90
C ILE A 42 33.46 -10.13 -28.78
N ASN A 43 33.99 -10.50 -29.95
CA ASN A 43 35.06 -11.47 -30.17
C ASN A 43 36.25 -11.33 -29.20
N GLU A 44 36.41 -12.36 -28.38
CA GLU A 44 37.65 -12.72 -27.72
C GLU A 44 38.51 -13.49 -28.72
N LYS A 45 39.52 -12.83 -29.29
CA LYS A 45 40.73 -13.48 -29.80
C LYS A 45 41.82 -12.45 -30.07
N VAL A 46 42.81 -12.44 -29.18
CA VAL A 46 44.27 -12.52 -29.44
C VAL A 46 44.95 -11.82 -28.26
N LEU A 47 45.43 -12.60 -27.29
CA LEU A 47 46.83 -12.72 -26.87
C LEU A 47 46.89 -13.55 -25.57
N ASP A 48 47.15 -14.85 -25.73
CA ASP A 48 47.90 -15.60 -24.72
C ASP A 48 49.31 -14.98 -24.66
N GLY A 49 49.75 -14.60 -23.47
CA GLY A 49 51.10 -14.09 -23.24
C GLY A 49 51.29 -13.48 -21.85
N GLU A 50 51.79 -14.30 -20.93
CA GLU A 50 52.61 -13.97 -19.75
C GLU A 50 52.22 -12.78 -18.82
N ASP A 51 51.87 -13.15 -17.59
CA ASP A 51 52.23 -12.48 -16.33
C ASP A 51 52.05 -10.94 -16.22
N ASN A 52 50.81 -10.46 -16.06
CA ASN A 52 50.47 -9.04 -15.86
C ASN A 52 49.69 -8.74 -14.56
N THR A 53 49.79 -9.59 -13.55
CA THR A 53 49.12 -9.36 -12.24
C THR A 53 49.68 -8.14 -11.50
N HIS A 54 50.95 -7.78 -11.73
CA HIS A 54 51.58 -6.59 -11.14
C HIS A 54 51.21 -5.26 -11.84
N LEU A 55 50.84 -5.27 -13.12
CA LEU A 55 50.47 -4.06 -13.89
C LEU A 55 49.00 -3.67 -13.73
N LEU A 56 48.12 -4.62 -13.42
CA LEU A 56 46.70 -4.36 -13.12
C LEU A 56 46.49 -3.73 -11.73
N ASN A 57 47.29 -4.12 -10.74
CA ASN A 57 47.21 -3.53 -9.40
C ASN A 57 47.77 -2.10 -9.36
N SER A 58 48.86 -1.82 -10.08
CA SER A 58 49.42 -0.46 -10.18
C SER A 58 48.51 0.51 -10.92
N SER A 59 47.75 0.05 -11.93
CA SER A 59 46.77 0.90 -12.63
C SER A 59 45.52 1.20 -11.80
N LYS A 60 45.06 0.25 -10.96
CA LYS A 60 43.97 0.49 -10.02
C LYS A 60 44.39 1.44 -8.88
N GLU A 61 45.55 1.21 -8.27
CA GLU A 61 46.09 2.10 -7.23
C GLU A 61 46.37 3.51 -7.76
N ALA A 62 46.93 3.65 -8.97
CA ALA A 62 47.11 4.93 -9.62
C ALA A 62 45.78 5.63 -9.95
N SER A 63 44.75 4.87 -10.35
CA SER A 63 43.39 5.38 -10.55
C SER A 63 42.74 5.84 -9.24
N ASP A 64 42.92 5.09 -8.15
CA ASP A 64 42.35 5.42 -6.84
C ASP A 64 43.02 6.66 -6.22
N LEU A 65 44.36 6.78 -6.35
CA LEU A 65 45.12 7.99 -6.00
C LEU A 65 44.69 9.21 -6.83
N ALA A 66 44.55 9.03 -8.15
CA ALA A 66 44.07 10.06 -9.08
C ALA A 66 42.64 10.55 -8.76
N VAL A 67 41.73 9.64 -8.38
CA VAL A 67 40.37 9.99 -7.93
C VAL A 67 40.40 10.72 -6.59
N SER A 68 41.29 10.32 -5.67
CA SER A 68 41.48 10.99 -4.38
C SER A 68 41.94 12.45 -4.56
N ASP A 69 42.95 12.69 -5.42
CA ASP A 69 43.44 14.04 -5.70
C ASP A 69 42.38 14.92 -6.38
N SER A 70 41.58 14.34 -7.28
CA SER A 70 40.47 15.05 -7.94
C SER A 70 39.34 15.42 -6.96
N ASN A 71 39.07 14.56 -5.98
CA ASN A 71 38.13 14.86 -4.89
C ASN A 71 38.68 15.95 -3.95
N HIS A 72 39.98 15.97 -3.67
CA HIS A 72 40.62 17.06 -2.93
C HIS A 72 40.49 18.39 -3.67
N ASN A 73 40.71 18.39 -5.00
CA ASN A 73 40.54 19.57 -5.84
C ASN A 73 39.08 20.07 -5.89
N TRP A 74 38.08 19.18 -5.73
CA TRP A 74 36.67 19.59 -5.67
C TRP A 74 36.35 20.45 -4.45
N GLU A 75 36.92 20.11 -3.30
CA GLU A 75 36.69 20.89 -2.07
C GLU A 75 37.31 22.30 -2.14
N LEU A 76 38.31 22.49 -3.02
CA LEU A 76 38.95 23.77 -3.30
C LEU A 76 38.20 24.63 -4.33
N GLU A 77 37.20 24.09 -5.05
CA GLU A 77 36.44 24.85 -6.05
C GLU A 77 35.66 26.01 -5.42
N PRO A 78 35.50 27.16 -6.11
CA PRO A 78 34.72 28.28 -5.59
C PRO A 78 33.25 27.90 -5.31
N ASP A 79 32.68 28.42 -4.22
CA ASP A 79 31.30 28.12 -3.82
C ASP A 79 30.26 28.50 -4.89
N GLU A 80 30.52 29.58 -5.64
CA GLU A 80 29.66 30.03 -6.74
C GLU A 80 29.64 29.01 -7.89
N PHE A 81 30.81 28.48 -8.26
CA PHE A 81 30.93 27.42 -9.27
C PHE A 81 30.21 26.14 -8.83
N VAL A 82 30.42 25.71 -7.59
CA VAL A 82 29.75 24.52 -7.02
C VAL A 82 28.23 24.70 -7.03
N LYS A 83 27.74 25.89 -6.66
CA LYS A 83 26.31 26.21 -6.68
C LYS A 83 25.73 26.14 -8.10
N GLU A 84 26.39 26.73 -9.09
CA GLU A 84 25.94 26.66 -10.48
C GLU A 84 25.92 25.22 -11.00
N PHE A 85 26.96 24.45 -10.68
CA PHE A 85 27.07 23.05 -11.06
C PHE A 85 25.95 22.19 -10.45
N LYS A 86 25.66 22.37 -9.14
CA LYS A 86 24.52 21.73 -8.47
C LYS A 86 23.18 22.11 -9.13
N ASN A 87 22.97 23.39 -9.43
CA ASN A 87 21.73 23.87 -10.05
C ASN A 87 21.50 23.27 -11.43
N LYS A 88 22.55 23.20 -12.27
CA LYS A 88 22.49 22.55 -13.59
C LYS A 88 22.13 21.07 -13.49
N TRP A 89 22.71 20.37 -12.52
CA TRP A 89 22.38 18.96 -12.28
C TRP A 89 20.95 18.77 -11.80
N VAL A 90 20.48 19.58 -10.84
CA VAL A 90 19.10 19.54 -10.33
C VAL A 90 18.11 19.79 -11.46
N GLU A 91 18.32 20.82 -12.28
CA GLU A 91 17.45 21.12 -13.42
C GLU A 91 17.41 19.94 -14.40
N SER A 92 18.56 19.41 -14.78
CA SER A 92 18.64 18.23 -15.66
C SER A 92 17.89 17.02 -15.08
N LEU A 93 18.10 16.68 -13.81
CA LEU A 93 17.44 15.55 -13.17
C LEU A 93 15.92 15.74 -13.12
N THR A 94 15.45 16.92 -12.71
CA THR A 94 14.00 17.21 -12.61
C THR A 94 13.30 17.10 -13.96
N GLN A 95 13.92 17.60 -15.05
CA GLN A 95 13.37 17.43 -16.39
C GLN A 95 13.34 15.95 -16.82
N ASN A 96 14.39 15.17 -16.51
CA ASN A 96 14.38 13.74 -16.82
C ASN A 96 13.31 12.98 -16.02
N ILE A 97 13.11 13.28 -14.73
CA ILE A 97 12.02 12.69 -13.92
C ILE A 97 10.67 13.08 -14.52
N ARG A 98 10.49 14.36 -14.86
CA ARG A 98 9.26 14.90 -15.42
C ARG A 98 8.84 14.20 -16.70
N TYR A 99 9.70 14.21 -17.72
CA TYR A 99 9.36 13.64 -19.02
C TYR A 99 9.45 12.10 -19.06
N SER A 100 10.05 11.43 -18.08
CA SER A 100 9.99 9.96 -17.96
C SER A 100 8.74 9.45 -17.22
N SER A 101 8.01 10.33 -16.54
CA SER A 101 6.86 9.96 -15.70
C SER A 101 5.66 9.44 -16.48
N SER A 102 5.65 9.54 -17.81
CA SER A 102 4.59 8.99 -18.66
C SER A 102 5.15 8.27 -19.88
N ILE A 103 4.55 7.12 -20.20
CA ILE A 103 4.90 6.35 -21.40
C ILE A 103 4.40 7.02 -22.70
N LEU A 104 3.55 8.05 -22.60
CA LEU A 104 3.05 8.78 -23.77
C LEU A 104 4.04 9.84 -24.28
N ASN A 105 4.98 10.29 -23.45
CA ASN A 105 5.99 11.25 -23.87
C ASN A 105 6.95 10.65 -24.91
N LEU A 106 7.11 11.35 -26.04
CA LEU A 106 8.14 11.06 -27.02
C LEU A 106 9.50 11.15 -26.31
N TYR A 107 10.32 10.09 -26.38
CA TYR A 107 11.61 9.95 -25.68
C TYR A 107 11.58 9.65 -24.18
N TRP A 108 10.46 9.20 -23.59
CA TRP A 108 10.44 8.80 -22.18
C TRP A 108 11.56 7.79 -21.83
N GLY A 109 11.93 6.91 -22.78
CA GLY A 109 12.96 5.88 -22.61
C GLY A 109 14.36 6.46 -22.40
N ASP A 110 14.72 7.48 -23.19
CA ASP A 110 16.00 8.19 -23.05
C ASP A 110 16.05 8.97 -21.74
N ARG A 111 14.93 9.59 -21.35
CA ARG A 111 14.80 10.29 -20.07
C ARG A 111 14.97 9.34 -18.88
N ALA A 112 14.36 8.15 -18.95
CA ALA A 112 14.54 7.13 -17.92
C ALA A 112 15.98 6.62 -17.87
N LYS A 113 16.62 6.40 -19.02
CA LYS A 113 18.03 6.02 -19.10
C LYS A 113 18.96 7.08 -18.48
N ASN A 114 18.66 8.36 -18.65
CA ASN A 114 19.42 9.43 -18.02
C ASN A 114 19.33 9.39 -16.49
N ILE A 115 18.17 9.02 -15.92
CA ILE A 115 18.02 8.80 -14.48
C ILE A 115 18.90 7.61 -14.04
N MET A 116 18.79 6.47 -14.72
CA MET A 116 19.59 5.25 -14.44
C MET A 116 21.11 5.50 -14.46
N ASN A 117 21.57 6.40 -15.32
CA ASN A 117 22.98 6.75 -15.47
C ASN A 117 23.51 7.61 -14.31
N VAL A 118 22.63 8.31 -13.59
CA VAL A 118 23.00 9.15 -12.44
C VAL A 118 22.68 8.47 -11.11
N GLU A 119 22.63 7.15 -11.06
CA GLU A 119 22.42 6.38 -9.83
C GLU A 119 23.72 5.68 -9.42
N LEU A 120 24.07 5.76 -8.14
CA LEU A 120 25.17 4.97 -7.59
C LEU A 120 24.82 3.48 -7.58
N ASP A 121 25.85 2.63 -7.63
CA ASP A 121 25.65 1.17 -7.58
C ASP A 121 25.11 0.71 -6.22
N ASP A 122 25.44 1.44 -5.14
CA ASP A 122 24.97 1.23 -3.78
C ASP A 122 23.72 2.07 -3.43
N MET A 123 23.02 2.61 -4.42
CA MET A 123 21.82 3.42 -4.22
C MET A 123 20.74 2.66 -3.45
N VAL A 124 20.09 3.38 -2.53
CA VAL A 124 18.94 2.89 -1.77
C VAL A 124 17.70 3.75 -2.04
N ALA A 125 16.61 3.10 -2.45
CA ALA A 125 15.33 3.73 -2.70
C ALA A 125 14.28 3.31 -1.66
N ASN A 126 13.52 4.28 -1.16
CA ASN A 126 12.39 4.09 -0.28
C ASN A 126 11.10 4.49 -1.00
N ILE A 127 10.21 3.53 -1.25
CA ILE A 127 8.97 3.80 -1.96
C ILE A 127 7.83 3.85 -0.95
N CYS A 128 7.15 4.99 -0.87
CA CYS A 128 5.98 5.24 -0.01
C CYS A 128 6.25 4.95 1.47
N ASP A 129 7.45 5.33 1.94
CA ASP A 129 7.89 5.08 3.32
C ASP A 129 7.81 3.61 3.74
N SER A 130 8.02 2.71 2.77
CA SER A 130 8.15 1.27 2.99
C SER A 130 9.41 0.93 3.80
N GLU A 131 9.27 -0.05 4.69
CA GLU A 131 10.40 -0.69 5.37
C GLU A 131 11.30 -1.45 4.38
N VAL A 132 10.73 -1.96 3.28
CA VAL A 132 11.47 -2.61 2.20
C VAL A 132 12.16 -1.57 1.35
N LYS A 133 13.49 -1.53 1.44
CA LYS A 133 14.34 -0.68 0.60
C LYS A 133 14.68 -1.35 -0.72
N PHE A 134 14.65 -0.57 -1.79
CA PHE A 134 14.93 -1.02 -3.15
C PHE A 134 16.39 -0.69 -3.48
N ASN A 135 17.11 -1.66 -4.04
CA ASN A 135 18.36 -1.37 -4.73
C ASN A 135 18.08 -0.72 -6.10
N LYS A 136 19.15 -0.24 -6.75
CA LYS A 136 19.11 0.37 -8.10
C LYS A 136 18.22 -0.39 -9.11
N VAL A 137 18.44 -1.69 -9.28
CA VAL A 137 17.68 -2.51 -10.26
C VAL A 137 16.20 -2.61 -9.92
N GLN A 138 15.85 -2.73 -8.64
CA GLN A 138 14.47 -2.74 -8.18
C GLN A 138 13.79 -1.39 -8.38
N PHE A 139 14.52 -0.31 -8.12
CA PHE A 139 14.07 1.06 -8.33
C PHE A 139 13.77 1.35 -9.82
N ASP A 140 14.70 0.98 -10.71
CA ASP A 140 14.52 1.11 -12.16
C ASP A 140 13.25 0.43 -12.67
N ARG A 141 13.01 -0.80 -12.19
CA ARG A 141 11.80 -1.54 -12.52
C ARG A 141 10.54 -0.86 -11.98
N TYR A 142 10.61 -0.22 -10.82
CA TYR A 142 9.50 0.54 -10.25
C TYR A 142 9.15 1.75 -11.11
N ILE A 143 10.13 2.62 -11.38
CA ILE A 143 9.95 3.79 -12.28
C ILE A 143 9.42 3.32 -13.63
N TYR A 144 9.94 2.19 -14.12
CA TYR A 144 9.52 1.66 -15.39
C TYR A 144 8.03 1.28 -15.44
N LYS A 145 7.49 0.76 -14.34
CA LYS A 145 6.08 0.36 -14.23
C LYS A 145 5.16 1.56 -14.00
N GLN A 146 5.56 2.50 -13.16
CA GLN A 146 4.69 3.62 -12.74
C GLN A 146 4.20 4.48 -13.89
N ARG A 147 5.03 4.73 -14.90
CA ARG A 147 4.69 5.61 -16.03
C ARG A 147 3.50 5.16 -16.90
N LYS A 148 3.08 3.90 -16.79
CA LYS A 148 1.91 3.38 -17.53
C LYS A 148 0.60 3.99 -17.04
N TYR A 149 0.62 4.57 -15.85
CA TYR A 149 -0.55 5.07 -15.15
C TYR A 149 -0.86 6.53 -15.43
N TYR A 150 0.09 7.28 -16.01
CA TYR A 150 -0.04 8.73 -16.19
C TYR A 150 -0.28 9.12 -17.65
N GLU A 151 -0.99 10.23 -17.82
CA GLU A 151 -1.19 10.94 -19.09
C GLU A 151 0.12 11.62 -19.53
N GLU A 152 0.15 12.15 -20.74
CA GLU A 152 1.33 12.84 -21.28
C GLU A 152 1.71 14.06 -20.42
N VAL A 153 3.00 14.17 -20.10
CA VAL A 153 3.55 15.32 -19.39
C VAL A 153 3.88 16.41 -20.41
N THR A 154 3.17 17.53 -20.34
CA THR A 154 3.40 18.69 -21.22
C THR A 154 4.27 19.75 -20.54
N GLU A 155 4.71 20.77 -21.29
CA GLU A 155 5.43 21.93 -20.74
C GLU A 155 4.64 22.68 -19.67
N SER A 156 3.31 22.59 -19.67
CA SER A 156 2.43 23.19 -18.66
C SER A 156 2.30 22.38 -17.36
N THR A 157 2.85 21.17 -17.31
CA THR A 157 2.70 20.27 -16.14
C THR A 157 3.39 20.89 -14.91
N PRO A 158 2.65 21.18 -13.82
CA PRO A 158 3.23 21.82 -12.65
C PRO A 158 4.30 20.95 -11.98
N TYR A 159 5.41 21.58 -11.62
CA TYR A 159 6.44 20.98 -10.80
C TYR A 159 7.11 22.04 -9.92
N SER A 160 7.76 21.60 -8.85
CA SER A 160 8.60 22.43 -8.02
C SER A 160 9.81 21.65 -7.53
N SER A 161 10.90 22.35 -7.29
CA SER A 161 12.10 21.80 -6.67
C SER A 161 12.54 22.71 -5.52
N GLU A 162 12.96 22.08 -4.44
CA GLU A 162 13.54 22.72 -3.26
C GLU A 162 14.90 22.06 -3.02
N VAL A 163 15.95 22.86 -2.93
CA VAL A 163 17.32 22.38 -2.69
C VAL A 163 17.75 22.86 -1.32
N PHE A 164 18.12 21.92 -0.45
CA PHE A 164 18.56 22.22 0.91
C PHE A 164 20.05 22.56 0.93
N ALA A 165 20.45 23.35 1.93
CA ALA A 165 21.85 23.66 2.16
C ALA A 165 22.61 22.38 2.55
N THR A 166 23.68 22.07 1.80
CA THR A 166 24.53 20.89 1.99
C THR A 166 25.99 21.23 1.69
N GLY A 167 26.92 20.38 2.13
CA GLY A 167 28.35 20.51 1.78
C GLY A 167 28.60 20.37 0.26
N LYS A 168 29.78 20.76 -0.22
CA LYS A 168 30.10 20.81 -1.67
C LYS A 168 29.86 19.48 -2.38
N SER A 169 30.19 18.36 -1.73
CA SER A 169 30.12 17.01 -2.28
C SER A 169 28.75 16.31 -2.18
N THR A 170 27.71 17.00 -1.68
CA THR A 170 26.36 16.41 -1.52
C THR A 170 25.27 17.33 -2.03
N ILE A 171 24.16 16.77 -2.50
CA ILE A 171 22.92 17.49 -2.79
C ILE A 171 21.81 16.82 -1.99
N HIS A 172 20.98 17.62 -1.34
CA HIS A 172 19.69 17.18 -0.82
C HIS A 172 18.60 18.05 -1.46
N MET A 173 17.63 17.42 -2.10
CA MET A 173 16.53 18.12 -2.76
C MET A 173 15.20 17.40 -2.58
N ILE A 174 14.12 18.17 -2.59
CA ILE A 174 12.77 17.65 -2.81
C ILE A 174 12.25 18.16 -4.14
N PHE A 175 11.87 17.25 -5.02
CA PHE A 175 11.17 17.52 -6.26
C PHE A 175 9.72 17.05 -6.16
N ARG A 176 8.78 17.88 -6.58
CA ARG A 176 7.36 17.55 -6.62
C ARG A 176 6.85 17.76 -8.03
N ILE A 177 6.15 16.78 -8.56
CA ILE A 177 5.51 16.87 -9.87
C ILE A 177 4.03 16.50 -9.76
N GLU A 178 3.17 17.32 -10.35
CA GLU A 178 1.75 17.05 -10.46
C GLU A 178 1.49 16.26 -11.75
N LEU A 179 1.11 15.00 -11.62
CA LEU A 179 0.80 14.13 -12.75
C LEU A 179 -0.69 13.90 -12.84
N THR A 180 -1.21 13.83 -14.06
CA THR A 180 -2.57 13.38 -14.31
C THR A 180 -2.54 11.88 -14.55
N HIS A 181 -3.25 11.10 -13.73
CA HIS A 181 -3.43 9.69 -13.98
C HIS A 181 -4.39 9.50 -15.17
N ARG A 182 -4.25 8.39 -15.89
CA ARG A 182 -5.12 8.02 -17.03
C ARG A 182 -6.60 7.80 -16.70
N MET A 183 -6.94 7.91 -15.42
CA MET A 183 -8.32 7.88 -14.95
C MET A 183 -8.85 9.30 -14.69
N GLY A 184 -8.09 10.33 -15.08
CA GLY A 184 -8.49 11.74 -15.08
C GLY A 184 -8.24 12.52 -13.78
N TYR A 185 -7.67 11.90 -12.74
CA TYR A 185 -7.36 12.59 -11.48
C TYR A 185 -5.89 13.03 -11.43
N LYS A 186 -5.61 14.10 -10.69
CA LYS A 186 -4.24 14.57 -10.48
C LYS A 186 -3.65 14.02 -9.19
N THR A 187 -2.34 13.79 -9.18
CA THR A 187 -1.59 13.36 -8.01
C THR A 187 -0.27 14.08 -7.98
N THR A 188 0.16 14.51 -6.81
CA THR A 188 1.52 15.01 -6.61
C THR A 188 2.42 13.84 -6.24
N ILE A 189 3.43 13.58 -7.05
CA ILE A 189 4.52 12.66 -6.69
C ILE A 189 5.64 13.48 -6.09
N THR A 190 6.06 13.13 -4.88
CA THR A 190 7.19 13.76 -4.20
C THR A 190 8.40 12.83 -4.27
N TRP A 191 9.52 13.36 -4.73
CA TRP A 191 10.84 12.76 -4.77
C TRP A 191 11.74 13.49 -3.79
N ASN A 192 12.17 12.82 -2.73
CA ASN A 192 13.19 13.33 -1.81
C ASN A 192 14.52 12.63 -2.13
N ILE A 193 15.48 13.38 -2.66
CA ILE A 193 16.70 12.84 -3.27
C ILE A 193 17.92 13.34 -2.50
N ILE A 194 18.80 12.41 -2.15
CA ILE A 194 20.15 12.68 -1.66
C ILE A 194 21.13 12.15 -2.71
N ALA A 195 21.96 13.04 -3.25
CA ALA A 195 23.00 12.70 -4.22
C ALA A 195 24.39 13.04 -3.68
N ARG A 196 25.40 12.33 -4.16
CA ARG A 196 26.82 12.51 -3.81
C ARG A 196 27.62 12.71 -5.08
N ILE A 197 28.69 13.49 -5.01
CA ILE A 197 29.59 13.63 -6.15
C ILE A 197 30.29 12.29 -6.41
N SER A 198 30.41 11.96 -7.70
CA SER A 198 31.13 10.81 -8.20
C SER A 198 32.11 11.31 -9.26
N THR A 199 33.36 10.88 -9.13
CA THR A 199 34.46 11.25 -10.00
C THR A 199 34.94 9.99 -10.70
N TRP A 200 35.14 10.06 -12.01
CA TRP A 200 35.78 8.98 -12.76
C TRP A 200 36.77 9.53 -13.77
N VAL A 201 37.73 8.70 -14.14
CA VAL A 201 38.77 9.03 -15.12
C VAL A 201 38.20 8.88 -16.52
N SER A 202 38.39 9.90 -17.36
CA SER A 202 38.04 9.88 -18.78
C SER A 202 39.27 10.20 -19.64
N VAL A 203 39.16 9.95 -20.94
CA VAL A 203 40.28 10.13 -21.90
C VAL A 203 40.78 11.59 -21.94
N ASN A 204 39.95 12.55 -21.52
CA ASN A 204 40.24 13.98 -21.54
C ASN A 204 40.46 14.58 -20.14
N GLY A 205 40.59 13.76 -19.08
CA GLY A 205 40.80 14.22 -17.71
C GLY A 205 39.89 13.54 -16.70
N TYR A 206 39.30 14.33 -15.78
CA TYR A 206 38.35 13.83 -14.79
C TYR A 206 36.95 14.35 -15.11
N ASP A 207 35.99 13.43 -15.20
CA ASP A 207 34.59 13.79 -15.25
C ASP A 207 33.99 13.68 -13.86
N ARG A 208 33.28 14.74 -13.45
CA ARG A 208 32.60 14.84 -12.16
C ARG A 208 31.11 14.95 -12.42
N ASN A 209 30.32 14.18 -11.68
CA ASN A 209 28.87 14.30 -11.74
C ASN A 209 28.24 13.89 -10.40
N PHE A 210 27.09 14.46 -10.08
CA PHE A 210 26.30 13.98 -8.95
C PHE A 210 25.57 12.70 -9.32
N LYS A 211 25.58 11.74 -8.40
CA LYS A 211 24.83 10.50 -8.51
C LYS A 211 23.93 10.28 -7.28
N ILE A 212 22.72 9.80 -7.52
CA ILE A 212 21.70 9.52 -6.51
C ILE A 212 22.23 8.40 -5.60
N ALA A 213 22.28 8.70 -4.30
CA ALA A 213 22.65 7.77 -3.25
C ALA A 213 21.40 7.27 -2.50
N ASN A 214 20.47 8.18 -2.19
CA ASN A 214 19.17 7.84 -1.62
C ASN A 214 18.04 8.55 -2.35
N VAL A 215 16.92 7.86 -2.51
CA VAL A 215 15.67 8.48 -2.99
C VAL A 215 14.48 7.99 -2.17
N THR A 216 13.56 8.87 -1.82
CA THR A 216 12.25 8.52 -1.27
C THR A 216 11.15 9.03 -2.19
N ILE A 217 10.21 8.18 -2.60
CA ILE A 217 9.08 8.54 -3.48
C ILE A 217 7.75 8.35 -2.78
N GLY A 218 6.87 9.36 -2.72
CA GLY A 218 5.53 9.27 -2.11
C GLY A 218 4.41 9.97 -2.90
N GLY A 219 3.12 9.68 -2.58
CA GLY A 219 1.96 10.46 -3.07
C GLY A 219 0.66 9.68 -3.35
N GLY A 220 0.59 8.81 -4.37
CA GLY A 220 -0.70 8.33 -4.92
C GLY A 220 -1.19 6.95 -4.46
N SER A 221 -0.31 5.95 -4.31
CA SER A 221 -0.69 4.60 -3.85
C SER A 221 -0.91 4.53 -2.35
N GLN A 222 -0.13 5.28 -1.58
CA GLN A 222 -0.28 5.41 -0.14
C GLN A 222 -1.64 6.02 0.23
N PHE A 223 -2.04 7.10 -0.46
CA PHE A 223 -3.37 7.69 -0.27
C PHE A 223 -4.49 6.68 -0.54
N ARG A 224 -4.38 5.85 -1.59
CA ARG A 224 -5.39 4.82 -1.88
C ARG A 224 -5.46 3.74 -0.81
N SER A 225 -4.30 3.32 -0.29
CA SER A 225 -4.23 2.34 0.80
C SER A 225 -4.89 2.90 2.06
N TRP A 226 -4.43 4.09 2.49
CA TRP A 226 -5.02 4.81 3.60
C TRP A 226 -6.52 5.05 3.42
N TYR A 227 -6.97 5.56 2.27
CA TYR A 227 -8.38 5.87 2.01
C TYR A 227 -9.28 4.63 2.07
N LYS A 228 -8.78 3.50 1.56
CA LYS A 228 -9.47 2.21 1.70
C LYS A 228 -9.64 1.82 3.17
N ARG A 229 -8.58 1.95 3.98
CA ARG A 229 -8.63 1.61 5.42
C ARG A 229 -9.44 2.61 6.22
N PHE A 230 -9.37 3.88 5.86
CA PHE A 230 -10.19 4.94 6.41
C PHE A 230 -11.68 4.63 6.23
N GLY A 231 -12.12 4.30 5.01
CA GLY A 231 -13.53 3.94 4.76
C GLY A 231 -13.95 2.59 5.35
N GLN A 232 -13.00 1.71 5.66
CA GLN A 232 -13.28 0.44 6.33
C GLN A 232 -13.48 0.63 7.85
N MET A 233 -12.73 1.54 8.47
CA MET A 233 -12.79 1.81 9.91
C MET A 233 -13.82 2.87 10.26
N TRP A 234 -13.92 3.95 9.49
CA TRP A 234 -14.68 5.14 9.84
C TRP A 234 -15.94 5.28 9.00
N HIS A 235 -17.08 5.48 9.65
CA HIS A 235 -18.36 5.59 8.98
C HIS A 235 -19.28 6.57 9.71
N PRO A 236 -20.29 7.16 9.04
CA PRO A 236 -21.27 8.00 9.72
C PRO A 236 -22.12 7.19 10.68
N LYS A 237 -22.54 7.83 11.78
CA LYS A 237 -23.50 7.23 12.70
C LYS A 237 -24.80 6.92 11.96
N LYS A 238 -25.39 5.77 12.24
CA LYS A 238 -26.65 5.34 11.61
C LYS A 238 -27.73 6.39 11.82
N GLY A 239 -28.34 6.85 10.73
CA GLY A 239 -29.38 7.88 10.76
C GLY A 239 -28.86 9.32 10.78
N ASP A 240 -27.55 9.57 10.95
CA ASP A 240 -26.98 10.90 10.77
C ASP A 240 -26.94 11.25 9.28
N LYS A 241 -27.84 12.13 8.85
CA LYS A 241 -27.94 12.59 7.46
C LYS A 241 -27.10 13.82 7.18
N ASP A 242 -26.65 14.52 8.22
CA ASP A 242 -25.91 15.78 8.14
C ASP A 242 -24.45 15.61 8.60
N TYR A 243 -23.95 14.38 8.46
CA TYR A 243 -22.60 13.99 8.84
C TYR A 243 -21.52 14.63 7.97
N ILE A 244 -21.88 15.26 6.85
CA ILE A 244 -20.94 16.02 6.00
C ILE A 244 -21.35 17.49 6.01
N LYS A 245 -20.42 18.36 6.39
CA LYS A 245 -20.52 19.80 6.22
C LYS A 245 -19.52 20.27 5.20
N VAL A 246 -19.94 21.17 4.32
CA VAL A 246 -19.07 21.76 3.31
C VAL A 246 -19.06 23.27 3.52
N GLN A 247 -17.87 23.83 3.71
CA GLN A 247 -17.64 25.26 3.76
C GLN A 247 -16.82 25.65 2.53
N VAL A 248 -17.41 26.48 1.66
CA VAL A 248 -16.65 27.09 0.56
C VAL A 248 -15.70 28.13 1.17
N LEU A 249 -14.40 27.94 0.94
CA LEU A 249 -13.36 28.87 1.37
C LEU A 249 -13.10 29.91 0.28
N GLU A 250 -13.07 29.47 -0.97
CA GLU A 250 -12.86 30.32 -2.14
C GLU A 250 -13.60 29.74 -3.35
N ALA A 251 -14.18 30.61 -4.17
CA ALA A 251 -14.78 30.22 -5.44
C ALA A 251 -14.50 31.31 -6.49
N ASN A 252 -13.83 30.92 -7.56
CA ASN A 252 -13.45 31.81 -8.66
C ASN A 252 -13.47 31.03 -9.99
N ASP A 253 -13.10 31.68 -11.10
CA ASP A 253 -13.10 31.07 -12.43
C ASP A 253 -12.12 29.88 -12.55
N ALA A 254 -11.12 29.81 -11.67
CA ALA A 254 -10.18 28.69 -11.60
C ALA A 254 -10.71 27.51 -10.77
N GLY A 255 -11.83 27.65 -10.04
CA GLY A 255 -12.49 26.56 -9.31
C GLY A 255 -12.99 26.94 -7.92
N ILE A 256 -13.32 25.90 -7.14
CA ILE A 256 -13.82 26.00 -5.78
C ILE A 256 -12.81 25.34 -4.84
N THR A 257 -12.38 26.05 -3.81
CA THR A 257 -11.70 25.46 -2.65
C THR A 257 -12.71 25.33 -1.52
N ALA A 258 -12.86 24.13 -0.98
CA ALA A 258 -13.79 23.84 0.10
C ALA A 258 -13.09 23.15 1.27
N ARG A 259 -13.52 23.47 2.49
CA ARG A 259 -13.30 22.63 3.67
C ARG A 259 -14.50 21.70 3.79
N VAL A 260 -14.22 20.41 3.94
CA VAL A 260 -15.24 19.39 4.20
C VAL A 260 -14.99 18.81 5.57
N THR A 261 -15.98 18.91 6.44
CA THR A 261 -15.96 18.29 7.76
C THR A 261 -16.87 17.07 7.74
N MET A 262 -16.34 15.89 8.06
CA MET A 262 -17.09 14.65 8.14
C MET A 262 -17.16 14.20 9.60
N ARG A 263 -18.36 14.09 10.15
CA ARG A 263 -18.59 13.50 11.48
C ARG A 263 -18.70 11.99 11.37
N LEU A 264 -17.70 11.27 11.87
CA LEU A 264 -17.59 9.82 11.70
C LEU A 264 -17.35 9.14 13.06
N GLN A 265 -17.75 7.88 13.15
CA GLN A 265 -17.45 6.99 14.26
C GLN A 265 -16.65 5.78 13.76
N PRO A 266 -15.83 5.15 14.63
CA PRO A 266 -15.05 3.99 14.25
C PRO A 266 -15.83 2.68 14.42
N GLY A 267 -15.43 1.66 13.66
CA GLY A 267 -15.78 0.27 13.86
C GLY A 267 -17.20 -0.11 13.47
N ALA A 268 -17.82 -0.95 14.30
CA ALA A 268 -19.17 -1.47 14.11
C ALA A 268 -20.13 -1.06 15.24
N ASN A 269 -19.61 -0.45 16.30
CA ASN A 269 -20.37 -0.12 17.49
C ASN A 269 -21.21 1.15 17.27
N GLU A 270 -22.53 1.05 17.30
CA GLU A 270 -23.46 2.18 17.13
C GLU A 270 -23.36 3.23 18.26
N THR A 271 -22.72 2.88 19.37
CA THR A 271 -22.50 3.77 20.53
C THR A 271 -21.10 4.39 20.60
N ALA A 272 -20.23 4.12 19.63
CA ALA A 272 -18.88 4.68 19.60
C ALA A 272 -18.90 6.22 19.55
N PRO A 273 -17.88 6.89 20.11
CA PRO A 273 -17.75 8.33 20.01
C PRO A 273 -17.63 8.77 18.54
N THR A 274 -18.17 9.95 18.25
CA THR A 274 -18.07 10.58 16.93
C THR A 274 -17.00 11.65 16.93
N TYR A 275 -16.25 11.73 15.84
CA TYR A 275 -15.16 12.66 15.62
C TYR A 275 -15.39 13.44 14.33
N ASP A 276 -14.99 14.72 14.33
CA ASP A 276 -15.06 15.56 13.15
C ASP A 276 -13.71 15.47 12.40
N PHE A 277 -13.75 14.94 11.18
CA PHE A 277 -12.63 14.84 10.26
C PHE A 277 -12.68 16.01 9.29
N ASP A 278 -11.67 16.87 9.35
CA ASP A 278 -11.55 17.97 8.41
C ASP A 278 -10.64 17.64 7.23
N PHE A 279 -11.15 17.94 6.05
CA PHE A 279 -10.46 17.85 4.79
C PHE A 279 -10.49 19.21 4.11
N LYS A 280 -9.45 19.52 3.36
CA LYS A 280 -9.46 20.64 2.42
C LYS A 280 -9.37 20.08 1.01
N MET A 281 -10.22 20.53 0.10
CA MET A 281 -10.22 20.04 -1.27
C MET A 281 -10.38 21.16 -2.28
N GLY A 282 -9.76 20.98 -3.43
CA GLY A 282 -10.00 21.78 -4.63
C GLY A 282 -10.90 21.03 -5.59
N ILE A 283 -11.86 21.73 -6.19
CA ILE A 283 -12.80 21.20 -7.17
C ILE A 283 -12.84 22.13 -8.37
N GLN A 284 -12.69 21.59 -9.57
CA GLN A 284 -12.72 22.37 -10.81
C GLN A 284 -13.70 21.77 -11.81
N PHE A 285 -14.38 22.62 -12.56
CA PHE A 285 -15.29 22.19 -13.62
C PHE A 285 -14.53 21.97 -14.93
N ASN A 286 -14.89 20.92 -15.66
CA ASN A 286 -14.42 20.64 -17.01
C ASN A 286 -12.90 20.44 -17.12
N VAL A 287 -12.27 19.90 -16.08
CA VAL A 287 -10.86 19.46 -16.13
C VAL A 287 -10.71 18.43 -17.24
N GLY A 288 -9.85 18.71 -18.22
CA GLY A 288 -9.59 17.82 -19.36
C GLY A 288 -10.75 17.66 -20.34
N GLY A 289 -11.69 18.62 -20.42
CA GLY A 289 -12.81 18.54 -21.37
C GLY A 289 -13.90 17.53 -20.97
N THR A 290 -13.89 17.07 -19.73
CA THR A 290 -14.79 16.01 -19.23
C THR A 290 -16.22 16.47 -18.98
N ASN A 291 -16.49 17.78 -19.05
CA ASN A 291 -17.78 18.42 -18.75
C ASN A 291 -18.35 18.02 -17.36
N ARG A 292 -17.46 17.81 -16.37
CA ARG A 292 -17.79 17.38 -15.01
C ARG A 292 -16.99 18.17 -13.98
N TRP A 293 -17.51 18.26 -12.76
CA TRP A 293 -16.75 18.74 -11.60
C TRP A 293 -15.82 17.63 -11.11
N THR A 294 -14.54 17.96 -10.93
CA THR A 294 -13.49 17.02 -10.56
C THR A 294 -12.76 17.54 -9.32
N VAL A 295 -12.57 16.68 -8.32
CA VAL A 295 -11.66 16.97 -7.20
C VAL A 295 -10.24 16.96 -7.73
N THR A 296 -9.55 18.10 -7.65
CA THR A 296 -8.20 18.29 -8.22
C THR A 296 -7.09 18.04 -7.21
N TRP A 297 -7.36 18.29 -5.94
CA TRP A 297 -6.48 17.95 -4.82
C TRP A 297 -7.30 17.75 -3.55
N LEU A 298 -6.74 16.98 -2.61
CA LEU A 298 -7.31 16.70 -1.31
C LEU A 298 -6.18 16.72 -0.28
N ASP A 299 -6.39 17.48 0.78
CA ASP A 299 -5.52 17.57 1.95
C ASP A 299 -6.28 17.08 3.18
N ILE A 300 -5.68 16.15 3.92
CA ILE A 300 -6.26 15.56 5.12
C ILE A 300 -5.68 16.32 6.30
N LEU A 301 -6.50 17.12 6.97
CA LEU A 301 -6.00 17.95 8.06
C LEU A 301 -5.70 17.07 9.28
N CYS A 302 -4.63 17.42 10.01
CA CYS A 302 -4.24 16.71 11.22
C CYS A 302 -5.37 16.73 12.26
N GLN A 303 -5.63 15.57 12.87
CA GLN A 303 -6.64 15.39 13.92
C GLN A 303 -5.95 15.09 15.25
N PRO A 304 -5.43 16.11 15.96
CA PRO A 304 -4.61 15.91 17.17
C PRO A 304 -5.41 15.38 18.36
N HIS A 305 -6.74 15.42 18.29
CA HIS A 305 -7.65 14.98 19.34
C HIS A 305 -8.06 13.50 19.21
N ILE A 306 -7.61 12.81 18.17
CA ILE A 306 -7.95 11.41 17.90
C ILE A 306 -6.70 10.55 18.08
N ASP A 307 -6.73 9.62 19.03
CA ASP A 307 -5.77 8.53 19.06
C ASP A 307 -6.23 7.43 18.08
N PHE A 308 -5.69 7.49 16.86
CA PHE A 308 -6.04 6.55 15.81
C PHE A 308 -5.74 5.08 16.15
N MET A 309 -4.71 4.84 16.96
CA MET A 309 -4.29 3.49 17.31
C MET A 309 -5.25 2.90 18.34
N GLU A 310 -5.55 3.64 19.41
CA GLU A 310 -6.52 3.19 20.41
C GLU A 310 -7.92 3.01 19.83
N GLU A 311 -8.41 3.96 19.03
CA GLU A 311 -9.73 3.87 18.40
C GLU A 311 -9.84 2.68 17.44
N ASN A 312 -8.78 2.41 16.66
CA ASN A 312 -8.75 1.20 15.84
C ASN A 312 -8.72 -0.06 16.71
N TYR A 313 -7.90 -0.12 17.77
CA TYR A 313 -7.78 -1.30 18.63
C TYR A 313 -9.13 -1.66 19.27
N LEU A 314 -9.83 -0.67 19.80
CA LEU A 314 -11.16 -0.82 20.39
C LEU A 314 -12.22 -1.30 19.39
N SER A 315 -12.06 -0.92 18.12
CA SER A 315 -13.05 -1.14 17.06
C SER A 315 -12.80 -2.36 16.20
N MET A 316 -11.54 -2.77 16.05
CA MET A 316 -11.08 -3.75 15.06
C MET A 316 -11.76 -5.11 15.23
N ARG A 317 -11.86 -5.61 16.47
CA ARG A 317 -12.55 -6.88 16.75
C ARG A 317 -14.00 -6.82 16.32
N GLY A 318 -14.74 -5.78 16.71
CA GLY A 318 -16.15 -5.63 16.36
C GLY A 318 -16.37 -5.49 14.85
N LEU A 319 -15.49 -4.72 14.19
CA LEU A 319 -15.51 -4.53 12.74
C LEU A 319 -15.26 -5.85 11.99
N PHE A 320 -14.22 -6.58 12.36
CA PHE A 320 -13.91 -7.89 11.79
C PHE A 320 -15.06 -8.88 11.99
N MET A 321 -15.60 -8.96 13.21
CA MET A 321 -16.70 -9.87 13.50
C MET A 321 -17.97 -9.55 12.71
N LYS A 322 -18.32 -8.26 12.57
CA LYS A 322 -19.45 -7.84 11.74
C LYS A 322 -19.30 -8.28 10.29
N GLU A 323 -18.12 -8.05 9.69
CA GLU A 323 -17.82 -8.45 8.32
C GLU A 323 -17.83 -9.98 8.14
N LEU A 324 -17.26 -10.72 9.09
CA LEU A 324 -17.24 -12.18 9.07
C LEU A 324 -18.65 -12.76 9.16
N ILE A 325 -19.46 -12.29 10.12
CA ILE A 325 -20.85 -12.74 10.30
C ILE A 325 -21.68 -12.39 9.05
N SER A 326 -21.59 -11.17 8.53
CA SER A 326 -22.29 -10.78 7.29
C SER A 326 -21.94 -11.71 6.12
N THR A 327 -20.66 -12.07 5.98
CA THR A 327 -20.22 -12.99 4.92
C THR A 327 -20.76 -14.41 5.13
N TYR A 328 -20.86 -14.88 6.39
CA TYR A 328 -21.50 -16.17 6.70
C TYR A 328 -22.99 -16.23 6.34
N GLU A 329 -23.69 -15.10 6.44
CA GLU A 329 -25.12 -15.02 6.12
C GLU A 329 -25.40 -14.98 4.61
N GLU A 330 -24.43 -14.50 3.81
CA GLU A 330 -24.53 -14.35 2.36
C GLU A 330 -24.01 -15.55 1.55
N GLU A 331 -23.00 -16.27 2.05
CA GLU A 331 -22.31 -17.33 1.31
C GLU A 331 -22.97 -18.72 1.49
N ASP A 332 -23.18 -19.43 0.37
CA ASP A 332 -23.71 -20.80 0.35
C ASP A 332 -22.80 -21.79 1.11
N ASN A 333 -21.48 -21.56 1.07
CA ASN A 333 -20.46 -22.38 1.71
C ASN A 333 -19.83 -21.66 2.90
N TRP A 334 -20.09 -22.12 4.12
CA TRP A 334 -19.69 -21.40 5.32
C TRP A 334 -18.17 -21.13 5.41
N TYR A 335 -17.34 -22.06 4.94
CA TYR A 335 -15.89 -21.86 4.97
C TYR A 335 -15.42 -20.71 4.05
N THR A 336 -16.15 -20.37 2.97
CA THR A 336 -15.77 -19.24 2.09
C THR A 336 -15.91 -17.88 2.78
N ALA A 337 -16.63 -17.82 3.91
CA ALA A 337 -16.69 -16.62 4.74
C ALA A 337 -15.30 -16.14 5.21
N LEU A 338 -14.33 -17.05 5.34
CA LEU A 338 -12.95 -16.69 5.67
C LEU A 338 -12.23 -15.89 4.58
N ASN A 339 -12.80 -15.73 3.38
CA ASN A 339 -12.29 -14.76 2.41
C ASN A 339 -12.32 -13.32 2.97
N VAL A 340 -13.14 -13.04 3.99
CA VAL A 340 -13.13 -11.76 4.70
C VAL A 340 -11.75 -11.40 5.24
N LEU A 341 -10.89 -12.39 5.55
CA LEU A 341 -9.51 -12.17 6.00
C LEU A 341 -8.69 -11.35 5.01
N LYS A 342 -8.95 -11.50 3.70
CA LYS A 342 -8.31 -10.68 2.64
C LYS A 342 -8.63 -9.20 2.76
N LYS A 343 -9.74 -8.84 3.42
CA LYS A 343 -10.07 -7.43 3.72
C LYS A 343 -9.20 -6.88 4.85
N PHE A 344 -8.55 -7.70 5.65
CA PHE A 344 -7.77 -7.27 6.82
C PHE A 344 -6.28 -7.67 6.74
N GLU A 345 -5.82 -8.15 5.58
CA GLU A 345 -4.42 -8.46 5.33
C GLU A 345 -3.69 -7.28 4.64
N LYS A 346 -2.41 -7.12 4.99
CA LYS A 346 -1.44 -6.27 4.27
C LYS A 346 -0.51 -7.16 3.46
N ASP A 347 0.07 -8.14 4.15
CA ASP A 347 0.83 -9.25 3.62
C ASP A 347 0.03 -10.56 3.81
N PRO A 348 0.34 -11.64 3.08
CA PRO A 348 -0.41 -12.89 3.19
C PRO A 348 -0.51 -13.40 4.62
N ILE A 349 -1.74 -13.56 5.12
CA ILE A 349 -2.00 -14.07 6.47
C ILE A 349 -1.50 -15.51 6.60
N THR A 350 -0.77 -15.78 7.67
CA THR A 350 -0.39 -17.13 8.06
C THR A 350 -1.37 -17.69 9.09
N THR A 351 -1.62 -18.99 9.08
CA THR A 351 -2.61 -19.61 9.97
C THR A 351 -2.13 -20.95 10.51
N SER A 352 -2.18 -21.10 11.83
CA SER A 352 -1.97 -22.38 12.52
C SER A 352 -3.32 -23.00 12.85
N VAL A 353 -3.58 -24.24 12.43
CA VAL A 353 -4.86 -24.93 12.63
C VAL A 353 -4.64 -26.23 13.40
N CYS A 354 -5.21 -26.32 14.60
CA CYS A 354 -5.21 -27.56 15.37
C CYS A 354 -6.29 -28.53 14.88
N PHE A 355 -5.87 -29.69 14.37
CA PHE A 355 -6.76 -30.81 14.05
C PHE A 355 -6.90 -31.78 15.21
N LEU A 356 -5.83 -31.97 15.99
CA LEU A 356 -5.71 -32.72 17.25
C LEU A 356 -4.58 -32.09 18.07
N PRO A 357 -4.50 -32.32 19.39
CA PRO A 357 -3.38 -31.84 20.21
C PRO A 357 -1.99 -32.19 19.66
N THR A 358 -1.89 -33.26 18.86
CA THR A 358 -0.65 -33.72 18.22
C THR A 358 -0.56 -33.44 16.71
N ASP A 359 -1.57 -32.82 16.09
CA ASP A 359 -1.63 -32.50 14.64
C ASP A 359 -2.04 -31.03 14.46
N VAL A 360 -1.02 -30.17 14.38
CA VAL A 360 -1.16 -28.75 14.04
C VAL A 360 -0.62 -28.53 12.63
N ARG A 361 -1.42 -27.88 11.79
CA ARG A 361 -1.08 -27.62 10.39
C ARG A 361 -0.99 -26.14 10.12
N GLU A 362 -0.08 -25.77 9.22
CA GLU A 362 0.18 -24.38 8.87
C GLU A 362 -0.32 -24.06 7.46
N ALA A 363 -0.99 -22.93 7.32
CA ALA A 363 -1.36 -22.31 6.06
C ALA A 363 -0.57 -21.01 5.86
N LYS A 364 -0.14 -20.76 4.62
CA LYS A 364 0.73 -19.62 4.27
C LYS A 364 -0.03 -18.41 3.71
N ASN A 365 -1.33 -18.54 3.53
CA ASN A 365 -2.22 -17.53 2.98
C ASN A 365 -3.68 -17.90 3.28
N VAL A 366 -4.61 -17.00 2.94
CA VAL A 366 -6.05 -17.22 3.12
C VAL A 366 -6.58 -18.39 2.30
N ASP A 367 -6.09 -18.62 1.08
CA ASP A 367 -6.57 -19.73 0.24
C ASP A 367 -6.20 -21.10 0.81
N ASP A 368 -5.03 -21.22 1.42
CA ASP A 368 -4.61 -22.43 2.13
C ASP A 368 -5.36 -22.58 3.46
N THR A 369 -5.65 -21.47 4.14
CA THR A 369 -6.51 -21.44 5.34
C THR A 369 -7.89 -22.00 5.04
N LEU A 370 -8.50 -21.60 3.91
CA LEU A 370 -9.78 -22.14 3.44
C LEU A 370 -9.75 -23.65 3.25
N LYS A 371 -8.68 -24.20 2.68
CA LYS A 371 -8.53 -25.65 2.47
C LYS A 371 -8.42 -26.39 3.80
N LEU A 372 -7.54 -25.93 4.69
CA LEU A 372 -7.37 -26.54 6.01
C LEU A 372 -8.68 -26.52 6.80
N PHE A 373 -9.41 -25.42 6.73
CA PHE A 373 -10.65 -25.27 7.46
C PHE A 373 -11.80 -26.12 6.87
N PHE A 374 -11.81 -26.32 5.55
CA PHE A 374 -12.69 -27.29 4.90
C PHE A 374 -12.37 -28.74 5.28
N ASP A 375 -11.09 -29.09 5.43
CA ASP A 375 -10.69 -30.42 5.90
C ASP A 375 -11.06 -30.63 7.39
N LEU A 376 -10.91 -29.58 8.20
CA LEU A 376 -11.35 -29.57 9.60
C LEU A 376 -12.87 -29.81 9.68
N ALA A 377 -13.65 -29.09 8.88
CA ALA A 377 -15.10 -29.26 8.77
C ALA A 377 -15.53 -30.70 8.52
N LYS A 378 -14.91 -31.34 7.52
CA LYS A 378 -15.21 -32.74 7.15
C LYS A 378 -14.92 -33.70 8.29
N LYS A 379 -13.81 -33.48 9.00
CA LYS A 379 -13.42 -34.31 10.14
C LYS A 379 -14.45 -34.25 11.27
N TYR A 380 -15.07 -33.08 11.48
CA TYR A 380 -16.10 -32.87 12.51
C TYR A 380 -17.52 -32.92 11.92
N HIS A 381 -17.83 -33.96 11.14
CA HIS A 381 -19.19 -34.27 10.64
C HIS A 381 -19.86 -33.13 9.85
N ASN A 382 -19.10 -32.36 9.07
CA ASN A 382 -19.60 -31.17 8.35
C ASN A 382 -20.24 -30.11 9.27
N SER A 383 -19.83 -30.06 10.55
CA SER A 383 -20.25 -29.02 11.48
C SER A 383 -19.93 -27.64 10.91
N THR A 384 -20.85 -26.69 11.10
CA THR A 384 -20.66 -25.30 10.69
C THR A 384 -20.53 -24.40 11.91
N VAL A 385 -20.01 -23.19 11.69
CA VAL A 385 -20.05 -22.14 12.72
C VAL A 385 -21.47 -21.59 12.76
N TRP A 386 -22.10 -21.65 13.93
CA TRP A 386 -23.47 -21.16 14.11
C TRP A 386 -23.59 -20.05 15.15
N GLY A 387 -22.51 -19.76 15.89
CA GLY A 387 -22.50 -18.68 16.86
C GLY A 387 -21.10 -18.32 17.34
N VAL A 388 -21.00 -17.17 18.00
CA VAL A 388 -19.73 -16.60 18.46
C VAL A 388 -19.88 -16.05 19.88
N PHE A 389 -18.88 -16.30 20.71
CA PHE A 389 -18.73 -15.71 22.03
C PHE A 389 -17.55 -14.74 22.06
N THR A 390 -17.81 -13.56 22.62
CA THR A 390 -16.80 -12.53 22.86
C THR A 390 -16.81 -12.15 24.34
N ASN A 391 -15.66 -12.30 25.00
CA ASN A 391 -15.47 -12.02 26.43
C ASN A 391 -14.13 -11.36 26.77
N ASP A 392 -13.19 -11.25 25.82
CA ASP A 392 -11.90 -10.62 26.12
C ASP A 392 -12.09 -9.12 26.37
N GLU A 393 -11.62 -8.66 27.53
CA GLU A 393 -11.45 -7.24 27.80
C GLU A 393 -10.29 -6.70 26.96
N LEU A 394 -10.49 -5.52 26.37
CA LEU A 394 -9.46 -4.82 25.61
C LEU A 394 -8.63 -3.98 26.60
N ILE A 395 -7.30 -4.13 26.55
CA ILE A 395 -6.38 -3.50 27.50
C ILE A 395 -5.78 -2.26 26.85
N LEU A 396 -5.86 -1.12 27.53
CA LEU A 396 -5.23 0.14 27.13
C LEU A 396 -3.99 0.44 27.98
N PRO A 397 -2.98 1.15 27.44
CA PRO A 397 -2.92 1.72 26.09
C PRO A 397 -2.74 0.67 25.00
N ALA A 398 -3.18 0.99 23.78
CA ALA A 398 -2.95 0.13 22.64
C ALA A 398 -1.44 0.04 22.33
N GLU A 399 -1.00 -1.11 21.79
CA GLU A 399 0.40 -1.40 21.46
C GLU A 399 0.50 -1.72 19.96
N GLU A 400 1.69 -1.62 19.38
CA GLU A 400 1.87 -1.90 17.95
C GLU A 400 1.51 -3.33 17.55
N LYS A 401 1.54 -4.29 18.50
CA LYS A 401 1.12 -5.68 18.28
C LYS A 401 0.18 -6.11 19.38
N HIS A 402 -0.91 -6.77 19.00
CA HIS A 402 -1.92 -7.27 19.92
C HIS A 402 -2.45 -8.61 19.48
N THR A 403 -3.07 -9.32 20.41
CA THR A 403 -3.83 -10.53 20.12
C THR A 403 -5.21 -10.39 20.76
N PHE A 404 -6.26 -10.63 19.99
CA PHE A 404 -7.60 -10.79 20.54
C PHE A 404 -8.10 -12.20 20.21
N SER A 405 -8.91 -12.77 21.10
CA SER A 405 -9.48 -14.09 20.91
C SER A 405 -11.00 -14.06 20.76
N VAL A 406 -11.50 -15.06 20.04
CA VAL A 406 -12.91 -15.24 19.75
C VAL A 406 -13.22 -16.72 19.84
N ARG A 407 -14.32 -17.07 20.51
CA ARG A 407 -14.74 -18.48 20.61
C ARG A 407 -15.89 -18.71 19.66
N PHE A 408 -15.73 -19.68 18.76
CA PHE A 408 -16.71 -20.05 17.75
C PHE A 408 -17.43 -21.32 18.18
N ALA A 409 -18.76 -21.28 18.19
CA ALA A 409 -19.60 -22.45 18.43
C ALA A 409 -19.79 -23.22 17.12
N LEU A 410 -19.54 -24.53 17.17
CA LEU A 410 -19.66 -25.46 16.06
C LEU A 410 -20.89 -26.35 16.24
N GLY A 411 -21.57 -26.68 15.15
CA GLY A 411 -22.76 -27.53 15.20
C GLY A 411 -23.66 -27.37 13.98
N HIS A 412 -24.88 -27.91 14.09
CA HIS A 412 -25.95 -27.61 13.14
C HIS A 412 -26.59 -26.26 13.49
N PRO A 413 -27.09 -25.50 12.51
CA PRO A 413 -27.83 -24.26 12.78
C PRO A 413 -29.00 -24.54 13.74
N SER A 414 -28.92 -24.03 14.96
CA SER A 414 -30.01 -24.10 15.94
C SER A 414 -30.95 -22.92 15.78
N THR A 415 -32.25 -23.12 16.03
CA THR A 415 -33.22 -22.03 16.15
C THR A 415 -33.25 -21.42 17.55
N GLU A 416 -32.54 -22.01 18.52
CA GLU A 416 -32.45 -21.50 19.88
C GLU A 416 -31.55 -20.26 19.96
N ASP A 417 -32.06 -19.19 20.58
CA ASP A 417 -31.32 -17.94 20.76
C ASP A 417 -30.15 -18.06 21.77
N LYS A 418 -30.10 -19.14 22.56
CA LYS A 418 -29.00 -19.44 23.48
C LYS A 418 -28.59 -20.90 23.38
N PRO A 419 -27.29 -21.20 23.20
CA PRO A 419 -26.79 -22.56 23.26
C PRO A 419 -27.06 -23.21 24.61
N THR A 420 -27.60 -24.42 24.57
CA THR A 420 -27.66 -25.30 25.75
C THR A 420 -26.30 -25.98 25.94
N GLU A 421 -25.73 -25.94 27.14
CA GLU A 421 -24.45 -26.59 27.42
C GLU A 421 -24.58 -28.14 27.39
N PRO A 422 -23.56 -28.89 26.96
CA PRO A 422 -22.21 -28.44 26.57
C PRO A 422 -22.11 -27.93 25.12
N ILE A 423 -21.36 -26.85 24.92
CA ILE A 423 -21.16 -26.23 23.60
C ILE A 423 -19.87 -26.77 22.99
N VAL A 424 -19.95 -27.39 21.83
CA VAL A 424 -18.76 -27.76 21.04
C VAL A 424 -18.30 -26.54 20.26
N GLY A 425 -17.01 -26.22 20.32
CA GLY A 425 -16.48 -25.04 19.67
C GLY A 425 -14.96 -25.03 19.55
N THR A 426 -14.41 -23.90 19.12
CA THR A 426 -12.97 -23.67 18.97
C THR A 426 -12.65 -22.22 19.34
N ARG A 427 -11.51 -22.00 19.99
CA ARG A 427 -10.98 -20.66 20.29
C ARG A 427 -10.01 -20.24 19.20
N TRP A 428 -10.23 -19.07 18.63
CA TRP A 428 -9.36 -18.48 17.63
C TRP A 428 -8.68 -17.27 18.21
N GLU A 429 -7.40 -17.12 17.91
CA GLU A 429 -6.59 -15.97 18.31
C GLU A 429 -6.12 -15.25 17.05
N PHE A 430 -6.40 -13.96 16.98
CA PHE A 430 -6.04 -13.11 15.85
C PHE A 430 -4.93 -12.17 16.28
N GLN A 431 -3.76 -12.35 15.67
CA GLN A 431 -2.62 -11.48 15.91
C GLN A 431 -2.68 -10.30 14.94
N ILE A 432 -2.70 -9.10 15.50
CA ILE A 432 -2.80 -7.85 14.75
C ILE A 432 -1.56 -6.98 14.93
N GLN A 433 -1.24 -6.22 13.88
CA GLN A 433 -0.12 -5.28 13.88
C GLN A 433 -0.54 -3.90 13.32
N TRP A 434 -0.11 -2.84 14.01
CA TRP A 434 -0.37 -1.46 13.64
C TRP A 434 0.45 -1.04 12.43
N ASP A 435 -0.20 -0.42 11.46
CA ASP A 435 0.45 0.26 10.34
C ASP A 435 0.36 1.78 10.50
N LYS A 436 1.51 2.44 10.64
CA LYS A 436 1.62 3.89 10.86
C LYS A 436 1.17 4.72 9.65
N ASN A 437 1.35 4.18 8.44
CA ASN A 437 1.07 4.90 7.20
C ASN A 437 -0.43 4.84 6.85
N ASP A 438 -1.04 3.66 7.01
CA ASP A 438 -2.47 3.45 6.78
C ASP A 438 -3.33 3.83 8.00
N LYS A 439 -2.70 3.95 9.18
CA LYS A 439 -3.38 4.16 10.48
C LYS A 439 -4.45 3.10 10.74
N PHE A 440 -4.06 1.83 10.59
CA PHE A 440 -4.96 0.68 10.66
C PHE A 440 -4.25 -0.55 11.22
N TYR A 441 -4.97 -1.40 11.98
CA TYR A 441 -4.46 -2.71 12.40
C TYR A 441 -4.72 -3.77 11.33
N TYR A 442 -3.68 -4.49 10.95
CA TYR A 442 -3.76 -5.63 10.04
C TYR A 442 -3.68 -6.94 10.79
N ILE A 443 -4.44 -7.95 10.37
CA ILE A 443 -4.25 -9.33 10.83
C ILE A 443 -3.06 -9.91 10.06
N TYR A 444 -2.08 -10.48 10.76
CA TYR A 444 -0.91 -11.10 10.13
C TYR A 444 -0.80 -12.60 10.43
N HIS A 445 -1.33 -13.05 11.56
CA HIS A 445 -1.36 -14.47 11.94
C HIS A 445 -2.64 -14.83 12.68
N ILE A 446 -3.10 -16.06 12.48
CA ILE A 446 -4.29 -16.62 13.13
C ILE A 446 -3.95 -17.97 13.73
N VAL A 447 -4.31 -18.18 15.00
CA VAL A 447 -4.25 -19.49 15.66
C VAL A 447 -5.67 -20.01 15.82
N ILE A 448 -6.00 -21.10 15.13
CA ILE A 448 -7.25 -21.83 15.29
C ILE A 448 -6.99 -23.00 16.25
N GLY A 449 -7.51 -22.87 17.47
CA GLY A 449 -7.39 -23.88 18.52
C GLY A 449 -8.17 -25.15 18.21
N CYS A 450 -7.86 -26.21 18.95
CA CYS A 450 -8.50 -27.51 18.80
C CYS A 450 -10.01 -27.41 19.09
N VAL A 451 -10.80 -28.29 18.49
CA VAL A 451 -12.22 -28.40 18.82
C VAL A 451 -12.36 -29.01 20.21
N ASP A 452 -13.08 -28.32 21.10
CA ASP A 452 -13.30 -28.73 22.49
C ASP A 452 -14.64 -28.17 23.00
N ARG A 453 -14.98 -28.45 24.26
CA ARG A 453 -16.09 -27.84 24.98
C ARG A 453 -15.74 -26.41 25.37
N ILE A 454 -16.54 -25.45 24.91
CA ILE A 454 -16.40 -24.03 25.26
C ILE A 454 -17.47 -23.62 26.28
N LYS A 455 -17.11 -22.70 27.18
CA LYS A 455 -18.03 -22.09 28.15
C LYS A 455 -18.98 -21.11 27.47
N SER A 456 -20.19 -20.96 28.02
CA SER A 456 -21.24 -20.04 27.54
C SER A 456 -21.13 -18.59 28.07
N ASP A 457 -20.00 -18.21 28.67
CA ASP A 457 -19.75 -16.88 29.23
C ASP A 457 -19.46 -15.81 28.17
N GLY A 458 -19.83 -14.57 28.47
CA GLY A 458 -19.66 -13.41 27.58
C GLY A 458 -20.87 -13.12 26.70
N THR A 459 -20.65 -12.30 25.67
CA THR A 459 -21.72 -11.91 24.73
C THR A 459 -21.82 -12.93 23.61
N PHE A 460 -22.98 -13.57 23.48
CA PHE A 460 -23.29 -14.51 22.40
C PHE A 460 -23.93 -13.80 21.21
N MET A 461 -23.41 -14.05 20.01
CA MET A 461 -24.01 -13.66 18.74
C MET A 461 -24.29 -14.92 17.91
N GLN A 462 -25.57 -15.14 17.58
CA GLN A 462 -26.00 -16.21 16.68
C GLN A 462 -25.74 -15.82 15.23
N ILE A 463 -25.24 -16.75 14.42
CA ILE A 463 -25.07 -16.59 12.98
C ILE A 463 -26.26 -17.26 12.29
N ARG A 464 -27.12 -16.47 11.62
CA ARG A 464 -28.34 -16.97 10.97
C ARG A 464 -28.10 -17.14 9.47
N ARG A 465 -27.91 -18.38 9.00
CA ARG A 465 -27.84 -18.66 7.55
C ARG A 465 -29.17 -18.32 6.86
N ARG A 466 -29.12 -17.60 5.75
CA ARG A 466 -30.23 -17.61 4.78
C ARG A 466 -30.28 -18.99 4.14
N ILE A 467 -31.13 -19.87 4.66
CA ILE A 467 -31.49 -21.08 3.92
C ILE A 467 -32.30 -20.60 2.72
N ASN A 468 -31.71 -20.59 1.52
CA ASN A 468 -32.49 -20.60 0.29
C ASN A 468 -33.26 -21.92 0.29
N LEU A 469 -34.47 -21.89 0.86
CA LEU A 469 -35.48 -22.93 0.67
C LEU A 469 -35.91 -22.84 -0.80
N GLY A 470 -35.07 -23.39 -1.68
CA GLY A 470 -35.48 -23.78 -3.01
C GLY A 470 -36.63 -24.75 -2.84
N LEU A 471 -37.84 -24.28 -3.14
CA LEU A 471 -39.03 -25.08 -3.38
C LEU A 471 -38.66 -26.28 -4.25
N GLN A 472 -38.41 -27.44 -3.65
CA GLN A 472 -38.75 -28.70 -4.29
C GLN A 472 -40.26 -28.85 -4.15
N VAL A 473 -40.99 -28.28 -5.11
CA VAL A 473 -42.31 -28.80 -5.47
C VAL A 473 -42.04 -30.19 -6.03
N ILE A 474 -42.21 -31.20 -5.20
CA ILE A 474 -42.33 -32.58 -5.63
C ILE A 474 -43.68 -32.66 -6.35
N GLY A 475 -43.63 -32.86 -7.66
CA GLY A 475 -44.73 -33.39 -8.46
C GLY A 475 -44.46 -34.86 -8.76
#